data_AF-A0A4W5N9Q2-F1
#
_entry.id   AF-A0A4W5N9Q2-F1
#
_cell.length_a   1.000
_cell.length_b   1.000
_cell.length_c   1.000
_cell.angle_alpha   90.00
_cell.angle_beta   90.00
_cell.angle_gamma   90.00
#
_symmetry.space_group_name_H-M   'P 1'
#
loop_
_entity.id
_entity.type
_entity.pdbx_description
1 polymer ?
#
loop_
_entity_poly.entity_id
_entity_poly.type
_entity_poly.pdbx_seq_one_letter_code
_entity_poly.pdbx_strand_id
1 'polypeptide(L)'
;MRCDACEEIFCKDHITYANHKCMSSYKKYVEMNVPVCPLCNTPIPIKRGEMPDIKVGEHIDRDCQSDPAQNKRKIFTNKCSKGGCKQKEMIRVTCDQCHMNYCLKHRHPLDHDCKPEDKPVSKSG
;
A
#
# COMPACT_ATOMS: atom_id res chain seq x y z
N MET A 1 14.60 35.06 18.53
CA MET A 1 14.12 33.69 18.21
C MET A 1 13.05 33.83 17.13
N ARG A 2 13.12 33.05 16.04
CA ARG A 2 12.17 33.16 14.92
C ARG A 2 11.00 32.20 15.15
N CYS A 3 9.77 32.71 15.07
CA CYS A 3 8.57 31.88 15.11
C CYS A 3 8.50 31.01 13.85
N ASP A 4 8.30 29.71 14.01
CA ASP A 4 8.30 28.75 12.91
C ASP A 4 6.98 28.73 12.11
N ALA A 5 5.98 29.52 12.50
CA ALA A 5 4.68 29.64 11.83
C ALA A 5 4.48 30.97 11.09
N CYS A 6 4.81 32.09 11.71
CA CYS A 6 4.71 33.42 11.08
C CYS A 6 6.06 34.01 10.68
N GLU A 7 7.16 33.33 10.98
CA GLU A 7 8.52 33.75 10.63
C GLU A 7 9.02 35.07 11.25
N GLU A 8 8.21 35.69 12.11
CA GLU A 8 8.55 36.90 12.87
C GLU A 8 9.52 36.62 14.02
N ILE A 9 10.25 37.65 14.45
CA ILE A 9 11.29 37.54 15.49
C ILE A 9 10.73 37.97 16.85
N PHE A 10 10.85 37.09 17.84
CA PHE A 10 10.45 37.34 19.23
C PHE A 10 11.59 37.02 20.21
N CYS A 11 11.50 37.58 21.41
CA CYS A 11 12.33 37.16 22.55
C CYS A 11 11.87 35.80 23.10
N LYS A 12 12.67 35.20 23.99
CA LYS A 12 12.45 33.83 24.48
C LYS A 12 11.09 33.66 25.19
N ASP A 13 10.63 34.68 25.91
CA ASP A 13 9.38 34.65 26.66
C ASP A 13 8.13 34.93 25.80
N HIS A 14 8.28 35.59 24.64
CA HIS A 14 7.15 35.99 23.79
C HIS A 14 7.02 35.19 22.48
N ILE A 15 7.89 34.21 22.23
CA ILE A 15 7.84 33.39 21.01
C ILE A 15 6.67 32.39 20.97
N THR A 16 6.05 32.06 22.11
CA THR A 16 4.91 31.13 22.14
C THR A 16 3.74 31.70 21.34
N TYR A 17 3.03 30.83 20.60
CA TYR A 17 1.93 31.27 19.72
C TYR A 17 0.82 32.03 20.45
N ALA A 18 0.59 31.69 21.72
CA ALA A 18 -0.40 32.35 22.57
C ALA A 18 0.01 33.79 22.93
N ASN A 19 1.29 34.03 23.24
CA ASN A 19 1.77 35.34 23.71
C ASN A 19 1.75 36.41 22.61
N HIS A 20 2.10 36.05 21.37
CA HIS A 20 2.05 36.99 20.24
C HIS A 20 0.81 36.84 19.36
N LYS A 21 -0.19 36.04 19.79
CA LYS A 21 -1.44 35.76 19.04
C LYS A 21 -1.15 35.46 17.56
N CYS A 22 -0.32 34.46 17.33
CA CYS A 22 0.18 34.12 16.00
C CYS A 22 -0.97 33.92 15.01
N MET A 23 -1.11 34.82 14.03
CA MET A 23 -2.15 34.71 13.00
C MET A 23 -1.98 33.48 12.11
N SER A 24 -0.76 32.94 12.04
CA SER A 24 -0.43 31.74 11.26
C SER A 24 -0.42 30.45 12.11
N SER A 25 -0.82 30.49 13.38
CA SER A 25 -0.88 29.31 14.26
C SER A 25 -1.76 28.18 13.70
N TYR A 26 -2.86 28.53 13.01
CA TYR A 26 -3.75 27.54 12.37
C TYR A 26 -3.03 26.69 11.31
N LYS A 27 -2.03 27.24 10.62
CA LYS A 27 -1.26 26.50 9.61
C LYS A 27 -0.50 25.34 10.25
N LYS A 28 0.01 25.55 11.48
CA LYS A 28 0.65 24.49 12.26
C LYS A 28 -0.33 23.47 12.78
N TYR A 29 -1.52 23.90 13.21
CA TYR A 29 -2.57 22.97 13.62
C TYR A 29 -2.91 22.01 12.48
N VAL A 30 -3.13 22.52 11.27
CA VAL A 30 -3.41 21.69 10.08
C VAL A 30 -2.23 20.78 9.73
N GLU A 31 -0.97 21.25 9.80
CA GLU A 31 0.21 20.41 9.59
C GLU A 31 0.45 19.35 10.68
N MET A 32 0.03 19.61 11.92
CA MET A 32 0.20 18.70 13.06
C MET A 32 -0.95 17.69 13.18
N ASN A 33 -2.08 17.93 12.50
CA ASN A 33 -3.17 16.97 12.48
C ASN A 33 -2.75 15.73 11.68
N VAL A 34 -2.20 14.76 12.39
CA VAL A 34 -1.84 13.45 11.87
C VAL A 34 -3.14 12.72 11.52
N PRO A 35 -3.41 12.42 10.24
CA PRO A 35 -4.62 11.71 9.88
C PRO A 35 -4.58 10.28 10.43
N VAL A 36 -5.75 9.75 10.72
CA VAL A 36 -5.92 8.42 11.28
C VAL A 36 -6.48 7.50 10.19
N CYS A 37 -5.94 6.29 10.08
CA CYS A 37 -6.49 5.28 9.20
C CYS A 37 -7.92 4.91 9.64
N PRO A 38 -8.95 5.02 8.77
CA PRO A 38 -10.33 4.71 9.14
C PRO A 38 -10.58 3.21 9.37
N LEU A 39 -9.66 2.33 8.97
CA LEU A 39 -9.82 0.88 9.08
C LEU A 39 -9.13 0.27 10.30
N CYS A 40 -8.02 0.83 10.75
CA CYS A 40 -7.24 0.29 11.87
C CYS A 40 -6.97 1.30 12.98
N ASN A 41 -7.48 2.54 12.87
CA ASN A 41 -7.31 3.63 13.82
C ASN A 41 -5.84 3.97 14.15
N THR A 42 -4.90 3.58 13.31
CA THR A 42 -3.48 3.91 13.47
C THR A 42 -3.20 5.31 12.92
N PRO A 43 -2.49 6.19 13.67
CA PRO A 43 -2.07 7.48 13.17
C PRO A 43 -1.02 7.32 12.06
N ILE A 44 -1.19 8.05 10.95
CA ILE A 44 -0.33 7.96 9.77
C ILE A 44 0.55 9.22 9.69
N PRO A 45 1.87 9.13 9.94
CA PRO A 45 2.75 10.28 9.85
C PRO A 45 2.90 10.76 8.40
N ILE A 46 2.77 12.08 8.19
CA ILE A 46 2.84 12.72 6.87
C ILE A 46 3.94 13.77 6.87
N LYS A 47 4.75 13.82 5.81
CA LYS A 47 5.78 14.85 5.65
C LYS A 47 5.17 16.13 5.08
N ARG A 48 5.81 17.27 5.34
CA ARG A 48 5.43 18.55 4.71
C ARG A 48 5.38 18.42 3.20
N GLY A 49 4.25 18.80 2.61
CA GLY A 49 4.01 18.76 1.16
C GLY A 49 3.36 17.47 0.65
N GLU A 50 3.16 16.46 1.49
CA GLU A 50 2.41 15.25 1.12
C GLU A 50 0.91 15.42 1.46
N MET A 51 0.03 14.93 0.60
CA MET A 51 -1.42 15.04 0.81
C MET A 51 -1.93 13.93 1.76
N PRO A 52 -2.78 14.27 2.75
CA PRO A 52 -3.40 13.31 3.67
C PRO A 52 -4.01 12.10 2.99
N ASP A 53 -4.91 12.33 2.03
CA ASP A 53 -5.66 11.26 1.37
C ASP A 53 -4.77 10.22 0.68
N ILE A 54 -3.69 10.68 0.02
CA ILE A 54 -2.74 9.79 -0.66
C ILE A 54 -2.02 8.89 0.36
N LYS A 55 -1.55 9.46 1.48
CA LYS A 55 -0.85 8.68 2.50
C LYS A 55 -1.75 7.71 3.24
N VAL A 56 -2.98 8.12 3.52
CA VAL A 56 -3.98 7.20 4.08
C VAL A 56 -4.26 6.05 3.10
N GLY A 57 -4.41 6.34 1.81
CA GLY A 57 -4.59 5.33 0.77
C GLY A 57 -3.40 4.36 0.66
N GLU A 58 -2.17 4.89 0.61
CA GLU A 58 -0.94 4.08 0.53
C GLU A 58 -0.82 3.12 1.71
N HIS A 59 -1.08 3.61 2.93
CA HIS A 59 -1.14 2.78 4.13
C HIS A 59 -2.21 1.69 3.99
N ILE A 60 -3.44 2.03 3.60
CA ILE A 60 -4.54 1.05 3.44
C ILE A 60 -4.12 -0.09 2.51
N ASP A 61 -3.52 0.25 1.37
CA ASP A 61 -3.14 -0.73 0.36
C ASP A 61 -1.95 -1.60 0.78
N ARG A 62 -0.92 -1.03 1.42
CA ARG A 62 0.37 -1.71 1.63
C ARG A 62 0.65 -2.16 3.06
N ASP A 63 0.27 -1.36 4.05
CA ASP A 63 0.72 -1.51 5.43
C ASP A 63 -0.41 -1.84 6.42
N CYS A 64 -1.65 -1.52 6.07
CA CYS A 64 -2.79 -1.70 6.96
C CYS A 64 -3.04 -3.19 7.27
N GLN A 65 -3.12 -3.50 8.56
CA GLN A 65 -3.34 -4.86 9.07
C GLN A 65 -4.80 -5.13 9.47
N SER A 66 -5.71 -4.19 9.21
CA SER A 66 -7.15 -4.42 9.42
C SER A 66 -7.65 -5.61 8.59
N ASP A 67 -8.63 -6.34 9.11
CA ASP A 67 -9.22 -7.49 8.40
C ASP A 67 -9.70 -7.16 6.97
N PRO A 68 -10.34 -6.00 6.70
CA PRO A 68 -10.70 -5.61 5.34
C PRO A 68 -9.48 -5.43 4.41
N ALA A 69 -8.40 -4.81 4.90
CA ALA A 69 -7.19 -4.61 4.13
C ALA A 69 -6.45 -5.93 3.87
N GLN A 70 -6.38 -6.81 4.87
CA GLN A 70 -5.79 -8.14 4.75
C GLN A 70 -6.59 -9.03 3.79
N ASN A 71 -7.92 -8.99 3.85
CA ASN A 71 -8.77 -9.77 2.94
C ASN A 71 -8.64 -9.29 1.49
N LYS A 72 -8.52 -7.98 1.21
CA LYS A 72 -8.22 -7.45 -0.13
C LYS A 72 -6.92 -8.04 -0.70
N ARG A 73 -5.88 -8.19 0.13
CA ARG A 73 -4.59 -8.78 -0.30
C ARG A 73 -4.67 -10.29 -0.54
N LYS A 74 -5.54 -11.01 0.18
CA LYS A 74 -5.81 -12.44 -0.03
C LYS A 74 -6.54 -12.76 -1.35
N ILE A 75 -7.11 -11.76 -2.03
CA ILE A 75 -7.74 -11.97 -3.34
C ILE A 75 -6.67 -12.33 -4.39
N PHE A 76 -5.47 -11.75 -4.32
CA PHE A 76 -4.37 -12.01 -5.27
C PHE A 76 -3.43 -13.10 -4.76
N THR A 77 -3.90 -14.34 -4.73
CA THR A 77 -3.16 -15.50 -4.18
C THR A 77 -2.50 -16.38 -5.24
N ASN A 78 -2.97 -16.37 -6.48
CA ASN A 78 -2.51 -17.31 -7.51
C ASN A 78 -1.20 -16.84 -8.15
N LYS A 79 -0.07 -17.30 -7.61
CA LYS A 79 1.28 -16.93 -8.05
C LYS A 79 1.63 -17.61 -9.38
N CYS A 80 2.11 -16.82 -10.34
CA CYS A 80 2.66 -17.36 -11.58
C CYS A 80 3.90 -18.24 -11.34
N SER A 81 3.92 -19.42 -11.96
CA SER A 81 4.99 -20.41 -11.84
C SER A 81 6.15 -20.19 -12.82
N LYS A 82 6.03 -19.24 -13.77
CA LYS A 82 7.11 -18.89 -14.69
C LYS A 82 8.28 -18.25 -13.93
N GLY A 83 9.50 -18.72 -14.20
CA GLY A 83 10.73 -18.14 -13.64
C GLY A 83 10.81 -16.63 -13.89
N GLY A 84 11.05 -15.86 -12.83
CA GLY A 84 11.14 -14.40 -12.90
C GLY A 84 9.80 -13.64 -12.87
N CYS A 85 8.65 -14.32 -12.93
CA CYS A 85 7.35 -13.66 -12.84
C CYS A 85 6.91 -13.49 -11.37
N LYS A 86 6.65 -12.24 -10.94
CA LYS A 86 6.13 -11.92 -9.60
C LYS A 86 4.61 -11.65 -9.59
N GLN A 87 3.93 -11.85 -10.71
CA GLN A 87 2.52 -11.55 -10.86
C GLN A 87 1.66 -12.58 -10.13
N LYS A 88 0.64 -12.08 -9.42
CA LYS A 88 -0.39 -12.89 -8.76
C LYS A 88 -1.74 -12.52 -9.34
N GLU A 89 -2.54 -13.52 -9.68
CA GLU A 89 -3.88 -13.32 -10.23
C GLU A 89 -4.96 -13.59 -9.18
N MET A 90 -6.13 -12.99 -9.40
CA MET A 90 -7.32 -13.25 -8.57
C MET A 90 -7.91 -14.63 -8.84
N ILE A 91 -7.75 -15.12 -10.08
CA ILE A 91 -8.20 -16.45 -10.51
C ILE A 91 -7.02 -17.40 -10.65
N ARG A 92 -7.28 -18.69 -10.43
CA ARG A 92 -6.31 -19.73 -10.74
C ARG A 92 -6.34 -19.99 -12.25
N VAL A 93 -5.21 -19.78 -12.92
CA VAL A 93 -5.01 -20.13 -14.34
C VAL A 93 -4.08 -21.33 -14.39
N THR A 94 -4.62 -22.51 -14.64
CA THR A 94 -3.85 -23.77 -14.68
C THR A 94 -3.60 -24.12 -16.14
N CYS A 95 -2.37 -24.54 -16.48
CA CYS A 95 -2.07 -25.06 -17.81
C CYS A 95 -2.54 -26.51 -17.93
N ASP A 96 -3.25 -26.87 -19.00
CA ASP A 96 -3.74 -28.24 -19.24
C ASP A 96 -2.63 -29.28 -19.50
N GLN A 97 -1.43 -28.83 -19.87
CA GLN A 97 -0.32 -29.74 -20.20
C GLN A 97 0.60 -30.03 -19.00
N CYS A 98 0.96 -29.00 -18.24
CA CYS A 98 1.88 -29.11 -17.11
C CYS A 98 1.21 -28.96 -15.74
N HIS A 99 -0.09 -28.69 -15.69
CA HIS A 99 -0.89 -28.54 -14.46
C HIS A 99 -0.40 -27.49 -13.45
N MET A 100 0.55 -26.64 -13.85
CA MET A 100 1.09 -25.54 -13.05
C MET A 100 0.25 -24.27 -13.21
N ASN A 101 0.30 -23.39 -12.20
CA ASN A 101 -0.44 -22.13 -12.19
C ASN A 101 0.37 -20.98 -12.82
N TYR A 102 -0.26 -20.19 -13.69
CA TYR A 102 0.35 -19.04 -14.37
C TYR A 102 -0.51 -17.78 -14.23
N CYS A 103 0.01 -16.64 -14.68
CA CYS A 103 -0.77 -15.41 -14.82
C CYS A 103 -1.40 -15.29 -16.21
N LEU A 104 -2.30 -14.33 -16.43
CA LEU A 104 -2.99 -14.16 -17.72
C LEU A 104 -2.05 -13.92 -18.91
N LYS A 105 -0.86 -13.35 -18.65
CA LYS A 105 0.21 -13.13 -19.64
C LYS A 105 1.02 -14.38 -19.96
N HIS A 106 1.04 -15.36 -19.06
CA HIS A 106 1.82 -16.60 -19.20
C HIS A 106 0.91 -17.83 -19.26
N ARG A 107 -0.39 -17.64 -19.55
CA ARG A 107 -1.37 -18.73 -19.60
C ARG A 107 -1.12 -19.71 -20.74
N HIS A 108 -0.54 -19.23 -21.84
CA HIS A 108 -0.33 -20.02 -23.03
C HIS A 108 0.98 -20.83 -22.90
N PRO A 109 1.04 -22.09 -23.38
CA PRO A 109 2.23 -22.95 -23.28
C PRO A 109 3.53 -22.33 -23.82
N LEU A 110 3.42 -21.51 -24.87
CA LEU A 110 4.56 -20.81 -25.48
C LEU A 110 5.14 -19.71 -24.59
N ASP A 111 4.36 -19.21 -23.63
CA ASP A 111 4.73 -18.08 -22.80
C ASP A 111 5.37 -18.48 -21.47
N HIS A 112 5.47 -19.77 -21.14
CA HIS A 112 5.99 -20.24 -19.85
C HIS A 112 6.93 -21.45 -19.94
N ASP A 113 7.50 -21.71 -21.11
CA ASP A 113 8.42 -22.84 -21.33
C ASP A 113 7.79 -24.16 -20.85
N CYS A 114 6.56 -24.43 -21.32
CA CYS A 114 5.73 -25.52 -20.85
C CYS A 114 6.45 -26.88 -20.95
N LYS A 115 6.58 -27.57 -19.81
CA LYS A 115 7.07 -28.95 -19.74
C LYS A 115 5.90 -29.86 -19.40
N PRO A 116 5.29 -30.56 -20.38
CA PRO A 116 4.22 -31.50 -20.09
C PRO A 116 4.71 -32.54 -19.09
N GLU A 117 3.90 -32.87 -18.10
CA GLU A 117 4.23 -33.95 -17.18
C GLU A 117 4.11 -35.29 -17.92
N ASP A 118 5.21 -36.05 -17.97
CA ASP A 118 5.29 -37.38 -18.60
C ASP A 118 4.60 -38.48 -17.74
N LYS A 119 3.55 -38.13 -17.00
CA LYS A 119 2.80 -39.10 -16.20
C LYS A 119 1.57 -39.55 -16.98
N PRO A 120 1.40 -40.86 -17.23
CA PRO A 120 0.16 -41.36 -17.82
C PRO A 120 -0.98 -41.01 -16.87
N VAL A 121 -1.92 -40.20 -17.36
CA VAL A 121 -3.17 -39.90 -16.67
C VAL A 121 -3.93 -41.22 -16.51
N SER A 122 -3.87 -41.82 -15.32
CA SER A 122 -4.78 -42.89 -14.95
C SER A 122 -6.21 -42.34 -14.99
N LYS A 123 -6.88 -42.59 -16.12
CA LYS A 123 -8.33 -42.40 -16.27
C LYS A 123 -9.02 -43.26 -15.21
N SER A 124 -9.65 -42.63 -14.23
CA SER A 124 -10.68 -43.29 -13.42
C SER A 124 -12.00 -43.11 -14.18
N GLY A 125 -12.64 -44.24 -14.50
CA GLY A 125 -13.93 -44.30 -15.19
C GLY A 125 -15.12 -44.04 -14.29
#